data_AF-A0A8C9EQC1-F1
#
_entry.id   AF-A0A8C9EQC1-F1
#
_cell.length_a   1.000
_cell.length_b   1.000
_cell.length_c   1.000
_cell.angle_alpha   90.00
_cell.angle_beta   90.00
_cell.angle_gamma   90.00
#
_symmetry.space_group_name_H-M   'P 1'
#
loop_
_entity.id
_entity.type
_entity.pdbx_description
1 polymer ?
#
loop_
_entity_poly.entity_id
_entity_poly.type
_entity_poly.pdbx_seq_one_letter_code
_entity_poly.pdbx_strand_id
1 'polypeptide(L)'
;AGAQWGPVAPHCPPTPQLRLRSHYSSTRDMLHTLFVCISGVADQLQTNFASDLRGILKTVFKIVINTFVPAEDEDGDLRAGDVPHVADCPLCPSPRDATGRPEWVPDSSCSHCSACRAPFTLLRRRHHCRSCGKIFCARCSPHTAALPHYGQPRPVRVCTHCHCHTPFPC
;
A
#
# COMPACT_ATOMS: atom_id res chain seq x y z
N ALA A 1 -3.46 66.13 42.53
CA ALA A 1 -2.92 65.36 41.40
C ALA A 1 -2.36 64.05 41.95
N GLY A 2 -3.03 62.93 41.70
CA GLY A 2 -2.59 61.61 42.15
C GLY A 2 -3.21 60.55 41.22
N ALA A 3 -2.36 59.88 40.45
CA ALA A 3 -2.77 58.88 39.46
C ALA A 3 -3.00 57.52 40.15
N GLN A 4 -4.18 56.93 39.91
CA GLN A 4 -4.58 55.62 40.40
C GLN A 4 -4.12 54.54 39.41
N TRP A 5 -3.22 53.64 39.84
CA TRP A 5 -2.84 52.43 39.09
C TRP A 5 -3.58 51.23 39.69
N GLY A 6 -4.56 50.69 38.97
CA GLY A 6 -5.14 49.37 39.24
C GLY A 6 -4.46 48.28 38.39
N PRO A 7 -4.53 47.00 38.78
CA PRO A 7 -3.88 45.91 38.05
C PRO A 7 -4.59 45.62 36.72
N VAL A 8 -3.83 45.70 35.62
CA VAL A 8 -4.27 45.31 34.28
C VAL A 8 -4.28 43.77 34.21
N ALA A 9 -5.45 43.18 33.99
CA ALA A 9 -5.59 41.75 33.76
C ALA A 9 -4.85 41.34 32.46
N PRO A 10 -4.17 40.19 32.41
CA PRO A 10 -3.55 39.72 31.18
C PRO A 10 -4.65 39.26 30.22
N HIS A 11 -4.79 39.96 29.11
CA HIS A 11 -5.58 39.51 27.97
C HIS A 11 -4.98 38.21 27.43
N CYS A 12 -5.58 37.07 27.77
CA CYS A 12 -5.27 35.78 27.17
C CYS A 12 -5.82 35.75 25.73
N PRO A 13 -5.00 35.52 24.69
CA PRO A 13 -5.51 35.32 23.35
C PRO A 13 -6.27 33.99 23.27
N PRO A 14 -7.39 33.91 22.53
CA PRO A 14 -8.14 32.68 22.41
C PRO A 14 -7.31 31.57 21.72
N THR A 15 -7.43 30.35 22.24
CA THR A 15 -6.72 29.16 21.75
C THR A 15 -7.14 28.77 20.31
N PRO A 16 -6.27 28.10 19.53
CA PRO A 16 -6.50 27.80 18.10
C PRO A 16 -7.64 26.79 17.84
N GLN A 17 -8.09 26.09 18.87
CA GLN A 17 -9.09 25.00 18.78
C GLN A 17 -10.50 25.52 18.45
N LEU A 18 -10.82 26.77 18.75
CA LEU A 18 -12.13 27.36 18.47
C LEU A 18 -12.35 27.76 17.01
N ARG A 19 -11.27 27.89 16.21
CA ARG A 19 -11.38 28.26 14.79
C ARG A 19 -11.78 27.13 13.86
N LEU A 20 -11.73 25.86 14.31
CA LEU A 20 -12.12 24.74 13.46
C LEU A 20 -13.65 24.51 13.44
N ARG A 21 -14.39 25.07 14.41
CA ARG A 21 -15.85 24.90 14.51
C ARG A 21 -16.65 25.91 13.67
N SER A 22 -16.00 26.89 13.03
CA SER A 22 -16.70 27.97 12.30
C SER A 22 -17.09 27.60 10.86
N HIS A 23 -16.66 26.45 10.34
CA HIS A 23 -16.88 26.08 8.95
C HIS A 23 -18.23 25.41 8.68
N TYR A 24 -18.97 25.04 9.74
CA TYR A 24 -20.28 24.41 9.66
C TYR A 24 -21.32 25.37 10.21
N SER A 25 -22.25 25.79 9.34
CA SER A 25 -23.26 26.80 9.65
C SER A 25 -24.31 26.29 10.66
N SER A 26 -24.44 24.97 10.79
CA SER A 26 -25.35 24.31 11.74
C SER A 26 -24.81 22.96 12.20
N THR A 27 -25.25 22.50 13.38
CA THR A 27 -25.07 21.11 13.85
C THR A 27 -25.56 20.10 12.81
N ARG A 28 -26.63 20.44 12.08
CA ARG A 28 -27.17 19.59 11.00
C ARG A 28 -26.16 19.38 9.87
N ASP A 29 -25.40 20.41 9.50
CA ASP A 29 -24.42 20.34 8.41
C ASP A 29 -23.17 19.55 8.83
N MET A 30 -22.81 19.67 10.11
CA MET A 30 -21.73 18.88 10.72
C MET A 30 -22.09 17.39 10.74
N LEU A 31 -23.31 17.06 11.17
CA LEU A 31 -23.80 15.67 11.20
C LEU A 31 -23.95 15.09 9.79
N HIS A 32 -24.44 15.88 8.83
CA HIS A 32 -24.57 15.45 7.44
C HIS A 32 -23.21 15.17 6.79
N THR A 33 -22.22 16.04 7.02
CA THR A 33 -20.86 15.85 6.51
C THR A 33 -20.20 14.63 7.13
N LEU A 34 -20.37 14.43 8.45
CA LEU A 34 -19.89 13.25 9.14
C LEU A 34 -20.52 11.96 8.57
N PHE A 35 -21.84 11.97 8.34
CA PHE A 35 -22.56 10.84 7.76
C PHE A 35 -22.08 10.49 6.34
N VAL A 36 -21.90 11.49 5.47
CA VAL A 36 -21.41 11.27 4.09
C VAL A 36 -19.98 10.73 4.10
N CYS A 37 -19.11 11.24 4.98
CA CYS A 37 -17.75 10.73 5.14
C CYS A 37 -17.72 9.28 5.64
N ILE A 38 -18.49 8.95 6.67
CA ILE A 38 -18.58 7.60 7.21
C ILE A 38 -19.15 6.64 6.15
N SER A 39 -20.21 7.04 5.46
CA SER A 39 -20.83 6.25 4.40
C SER A 39 -19.88 6.02 3.23
N GLY A 40 -19.11 7.03 2.83
CA GLY A 40 -18.09 6.91 1.78
C GLY A 40 -16.91 6.02 2.17
N VAL A 41 -16.48 6.05 3.43
CA VAL A 41 -15.46 5.13 3.96
C VAL A 41 -16.01 3.70 4.02
N ALA A 42 -17.26 3.53 4.46
CA ALA A 42 -17.93 2.22 4.47
C ALA A 42 -18.07 1.64 3.06
N ASP A 43 -18.45 2.45 2.07
CA ASP A 43 -18.53 2.05 0.66
C ASP A 43 -17.16 1.63 0.10
N GLN A 44 -16.09 2.39 0.41
CA GLN A 44 -14.72 2.02 0.03
C GLN A 44 -14.26 0.71 0.70
N LEU A 45 -14.60 0.48 1.97
CA LEU A 45 -14.28 -0.77 2.66
C LEU A 45 -15.03 -1.96 2.05
N GLN A 46 -16.32 -1.78 1.73
CA GLN A 46 -17.15 -2.84 1.14
C GLN A 46 -16.74 -3.18 -0.30
N THR A 47 -16.46 -2.19 -1.14
CA THR A 47 -16.07 -2.40 -2.55
C THR A 47 -14.67 -3.00 -2.69
N ASN A 48 -13.75 -2.59 -1.83
CA ASN A 48 -12.36 -3.07 -1.80
C ASN A 48 -12.30 -4.52 -1.29
N PHE A 49 -13.03 -4.85 -0.21
CA PHE A 49 -13.02 -6.20 0.37
C PHE A 49 -13.89 -7.21 -0.41
N ALA A 50 -15.01 -6.78 -1.00
CA ALA A 50 -15.86 -7.68 -1.80
C ALA A 50 -15.15 -8.18 -3.06
N SER A 51 -14.29 -7.36 -3.67
CA SER A 51 -13.50 -7.73 -4.84
C SER A 51 -12.41 -8.75 -4.49
N ASP A 52 -11.72 -8.55 -3.36
CA ASP A 52 -10.73 -9.49 -2.84
C ASP A 52 -11.35 -10.83 -2.46
N LEU A 53 -12.50 -10.83 -1.78
CA LEU A 53 -13.24 -12.04 -1.43
C LEU A 53 -13.69 -12.82 -2.68
N ARG A 54 -14.20 -12.12 -3.71
CA ARG A 54 -14.55 -12.73 -5.01
C ARG A 54 -13.32 -13.31 -5.71
N GLY A 55 -12.15 -12.67 -5.58
CA GLY A 55 -10.88 -13.17 -6.08
C GLY A 55 -10.45 -14.46 -5.37
N ILE A 56 -10.47 -14.47 -4.03
CA ILE A 56 -10.16 -15.64 -3.21
C ILE A 56 -11.10 -16.80 -3.54
N LEU A 57 -12.40 -16.55 -3.60
CA LEU A 57 -13.39 -17.57 -3.95
C LEU A 57 -13.18 -18.14 -5.36
N LYS A 58 -12.81 -17.31 -6.35
CA LYS A 58 -12.46 -17.78 -7.71
C LYS A 58 -11.21 -18.66 -7.72
N THR A 59 -10.20 -18.31 -6.93
CA THR A 59 -8.97 -19.12 -6.81
C THR A 59 -9.26 -20.46 -6.16
N VAL A 60 -10.01 -20.48 -5.05
CA VAL A 60 -10.44 -21.71 -4.37
C VAL A 60 -11.28 -22.58 -5.31
N PHE A 61 -12.24 -21.98 -6.03
CA PHE A 61 -13.06 -22.71 -6.99
C PHE A 61 -12.22 -23.28 -8.13
N LYS A 62 -11.26 -22.53 -8.69
CA LYS A 62 -10.35 -23.06 -9.71
C LYS A 62 -9.48 -24.20 -9.20
N ILE A 63 -9.01 -24.14 -7.95
CA ILE A 63 -8.21 -25.22 -7.36
C ILE A 63 -9.07 -26.48 -7.22
N VAL A 64 -10.28 -26.35 -6.66
CA VAL A 64 -11.21 -27.47 -6.46
C VAL A 64 -11.68 -28.09 -7.79
N ILE A 65 -11.91 -27.26 -8.82
CA ILE A 65 -12.30 -27.72 -10.16
C ILE A 65 -11.11 -28.38 -10.88
N ASN A 66 -9.90 -27.82 -10.77
CA ASN A 66 -8.70 -28.34 -11.44
C ASN A 66 -8.16 -29.61 -10.78
N THR A 67 -8.52 -29.90 -9.54
CA THR A 67 -8.22 -31.21 -8.91
C THR A 67 -9.11 -32.36 -9.41
N PHE A 68 -10.08 -32.10 -10.31
CA PHE A 68 -11.07 -33.10 -10.74
C PHE A 68 -10.98 -33.54 -12.20
N VAL A 69 -9.86 -33.32 -12.90
CA VAL A 69 -9.70 -33.82 -14.30
C VAL A 69 -8.46 -34.70 -14.41
N PRO A 70 -8.59 -36.04 -14.58
CA PRO A 70 -7.47 -36.95 -14.76
C PRO A 70 -7.12 -37.12 -16.25
N ALA A 71 -5.79 -37.18 -16.51
CA ALA A 71 -5.04 -37.84 -17.61
C ALA A 71 -5.38 -37.51 -19.08
N GLU A 72 -4.37 -37.39 -19.95
CA GLU A 72 -4.03 -38.25 -21.13
C GLU A 72 -2.64 -37.74 -21.65
N ASP A 73 -1.52 -38.45 -21.39
CA ASP A 73 -0.75 -39.36 -22.29
C ASP A 73 0.18 -38.63 -23.31
N GLU A 74 1.50 -38.82 -23.18
CA GLU A 74 2.50 -38.95 -24.28
C GLU A 74 3.86 -39.40 -23.67
N ASP A 75 4.46 -40.38 -24.32
CA ASP A 75 5.56 -41.26 -23.93
C ASP A 75 6.90 -40.88 -24.60
N GLY A 76 8.02 -40.96 -23.86
CA GLY A 76 9.33 -40.66 -24.45
C GLY A 76 10.54 -40.58 -23.50
N ASP A 77 11.13 -41.75 -23.26
CA ASP A 77 12.55 -42.03 -22.96
C ASP A 77 13.16 -41.64 -21.59
N LEU A 78 13.75 -42.64 -20.94
CA LEU A 78 14.37 -42.60 -19.61
C LEU A 78 15.88 -42.39 -19.73
N ARG A 79 16.47 -41.38 -19.04
CA ARG A 79 17.80 -41.54 -18.40
C ARG A 79 18.01 -40.65 -17.16
N ALA A 80 18.08 -41.35 -16.02
CA ALA A 80 18.98 -41.21 -14.86
C ALA A 80 19.41 -39.80 -14.39
N GLY A 81 18.89 -39.40 -13.22
CA GLY A 81 19.50 -38.38 -12.37
C GLY A 81 18.52 -37.78 -11.36
N ASP A 82 18.82 -37.96 -10.09
CA ASP A 82 18.35 -37.16 -8.95
C ASP A 82 17.00 -37.48 -8.27
N VAL A 83 17.14 -38.27 -7.19
CA VAL A 83 16.53 -38.21 -5.85
C VAL A 83 15.09 -37.67 -5.73
N PRO A 84 14.13 -38.44 -5.19
CA PRO A 84 12.82 -37.94 -4.81
C PRO A 84 12.94 -36.89 -3.71
N HIS A 85 12.81 -35.61 -4.08
CA HIS A 85 12.64 -34.53 -3.12
C HIS A 85 11.23 -34.63 -2.53
N VAL A 86 11.14 -35.21 -1.34
CA VAL A 86 9.97 -35.02 -0.45
C VAL A 86 9.87 -33.51 -0.19
N ALA A 87 8.99 -32.85 -0.94
CA ALA A 87 8.62 -31.46 -0.72
C ALA A 87 7.12 -31.30 -0.88
N ASP A 88 6.39 -31.84 0.08
CA ASP A 88 5.04 -31.37 0.39
C ASP A 88 4.91 -31.28 1.90
N CYS A 89 5.60 -30.29 2.48
CA CYS A 89 5.29 -29.81 3.82
C CYS A 89 4.61 -28.42 3.67
N PRO A 90 3.29 -28.31 3.87
CA PRO A 90 2.53 -27.07 3.67
C PRO A 90 2.78 -26.01 4.75
N LEU A 91 3.76 -26.22 5.65
CA LEU A 91 4.06 -25.35 6.78
C LEU A 91 5.45 -24.70 6.72
N CYS A 92 6.32 -25.03 5.76
CA CYS A 92 7.56 -24.29 5.55
C CYS A 92 7.38 -23.26 4.42
N PRO A 93 7.74 -21.98 4.64
CA PRO A 93 7.97 -21.07 3.54
C PRO A 93 9.10 -21.69 2.72
N SER A 94 8.78 -22.10 1.49
CA SER A 94 9.78 -22.49 0.49
C SER A 94 10.91 -21.44 0.48
N PRO A 95 12.18 -21.79 0.20
CA PRO A 95 13.29 -20.84 0.21
C PRO A 95 13.15 -19.86 -0.96
N ARG A 96 12.25 -18.90 -0.79
CA ARG A 96 12.09 -17.75 -1.67
C ARG A 96 13.21 -16.79 -1.29
N ASP A 97 14.26 -16.80 -2.10
CA ASP A 97 15.40 -15.89 -2.09
C ASP A 97 15.74 -15.28 -0.73
N ALA A 98 16.72 -15.88 -0.05
CA ALA A 98 17.27 -15.49 1.26
C ALA A 98 17.90 -14.07 1.32
N THR A 99 17.62 -13.19 0.36
CA THR A 99 18.10 -11.81 0.29
C THR A 99 17.14 -10.81 0.94
N GLY A 100 15.92 -11.23 1.32
CA GLY A 100 14.89 -10.35 1.89
C GLY A 100 14.38 -9.28 0.92
N ARG A 101 14.83 -9.30 -0.35
CA ARG A 101 14.46 -8.30 -1.36
C ARG A 101 13.00 -8.52 -1.79
N PRO A 102 12.19 -7.44 -1.86
CA PRO A 102 10.80 -7.58 -2.30
C PRO A 102 10.72 -7.99 -3.77
N GLU A 103 9.77 -8.86 -4.08
CA GLU A 103 9.45 -9.27 -5.44
C GLU A 103 9.10 -8.04 -6.29
N TRP A 104 9.81 -7.88 -7.40
CA TRP A 104 9.62 -6.76 -8.32
C TRP A 104 8.44 -7.05 -9.25
N VAL A 105 7.43 -6.18 -9.19
CA VAL A 105 6.24 -6.33 -10.02
C VAL A 105 6.59 -6.01 -11.48
N PRO A 106 6.31 -6.91 -12.44
CA PRO A 106 6.57 -6.66 -13.85
C PRO A 106 5.64 -5.57 -14.40
N ASP A 107 6.16 -4.72 -15.27
CA ASP A 107 5.46 -3.55 -15.83
C ASP A 107 4.12 -3.87 -16.49
N SER A 108 4.01 -5.02 -17.16
CA SER A 108 2.81 -5.49 -17.85
C SER A 108 1.64 -5.76 -16.91
N SER A 109 1.94 -6.08 -15.64
CA SER A 109 0.93 -6.40 -14.64
C SER A 109 0.33 -5.16 -13.95
N CYS A 110 0.85 -3.95 -14.23
CA CYS A 110 0.45 -2.74 -13.53
C CYS A 110 0.04 -1.60 -14.50
N SER A 111 -1.27 -1.49 -14.72
CA SER A 111 -1.87 -0.43 -15.55
C SER A 111 -2.12 0.89 -14.81
N HIS A 112 -2.07 0.88 -13.46
CA HIS A 112 -2.38 2.03 -12.61
C HIS A 112 -1.36 2.19 -11.49
N CYS A 113 -1.15 3.41 -11.01
CA CYS A 113 -0.28 3.69 -9.87
C CYS A 113 -0.73 2.92 -8.62
N SER A 114 0.20 2.23 -7.95
CA SER A 114 -0.10 1.44 -6.75
C SER A 114 -0.58 2.27 -5.54
N ALA A 115 -0.34 3.59 -5.54
CA ALA A 115 -0.81 4.50 -4.50
C ALA A 115 -2.09 5.25 -4.93
N CYS A 116 -1.98 6.14 -5.91
CA CYS A 116 -3.10 7.01 -6.30
C CYS A 116 -4.08 6.39 -7.29
N ARG A 117 -3.86 5.15 -7.73
CA ARG A 117 -4.69 4.41 -8.70
C ARG A 117 -4.90 5.12 -10.04
N ALA A 118 -4.19 6.21 -10.34
CA ALA A 118 -4.26 6.87 -11.63
C ALA A 118 -3.65 5.98 -12.74
N PRO A 119 -4.27 5.89 -13.93
CA PRO A 119 -3.78 5.08 -15.03
C PRO A 119 -2.44 5.62 -15.54
N PHE A 120 -1.55 4.71 -15.92
CA PHE A 120 -0.32 5.08 -16.60
C PHE A 120 -0.60 5.46 -18.06
N THR A 121 0.12 6.46 -18.55
CA THR A 121 0.01 6.98 -19.92
C THR A 121 1.41 7.29 -20.45
N LEU A 122 1.54 7.71 -21.71
CA LEU A 122 2.84 8.12 -22.27
C LEU A 122 3.51 9.26 -21.47
N LEU A 123 2.69 10.13 -20.86
CA LEU A 123 3.14 11.22 -20.00
C LEU A 123 3.28 10.80 -18.53
N ARG A 124 2.41 9.91 -18.05
CA ARG A 124 2.50 9.34 -16.69
C ARG A 124 3.23 8.00 -16.74
N ARG A 125 4.55 8.06 -16.69
CA ARG A 125 5.44 6.88 -16.74
C ARG A 125 5.42 6.09 -15.42
N ARG A 126 5.81 4.82 -15.54
CA ARG A 126 5.93 3.86 -14.44
C ARG A 126 7.26 4.02 -13.71
N HIS A 127 7.24 3.87 -12.39
CA HIS A 127 8.44 3.91 -11.55
C HIS A 127 8.36 2.89 -10.42
N HIS A 128 9.36 2.02 -10.29
CA HIS A 128 9.42 1.09 -9.16
C HIS A 128 9.89 1.75 -7.86
N CYS A 129 9.31 1.34 -6.75
CA CYS A 129 9.91 1.56 -5.44
C CYS A 129 10.93 0.44 -5.17
N ARG A 130 12.18 0.81 -4.89
CA ARG A 130 13.24 -0.18 -4.62
C ARG A 130 13.10 -0.85 -3.24
N SER A 131 12.28 -0.29 -2.36
CA SER A 131 12.02 -0.81 -1.01
C SER A 131 10.84 -1.77 -0.92
N CYS A 132 9.82 -1.67 -1.80
CA CYS A 132 8.65 -2.56 -1.79
C CYS A 132 8.32 -3.21 -3.13
N GLY A 133 9.08 -2.96 -4.20
CA GLY A 133 8.93 -3.61 -5.52
C GLY A 133 7.72 -3.16 -6.36
N LYS A 134 6.77 -2.41 -5.79
CA LYS A 134 5.55 -1.94 -6.48
C LYS A 134 5.82 -0.77 -7.43
N ILE A 135 4.88 -0.53 -8.36
CA ILE A 135 4.97 0.49 -9.41
C ILE A 135 4.12 1.73 -9.07
N PHE A 136 4.71 2.91 -9.22
CA PHE A 136 4.14 4.21 -8.86
C PHE A 136 4.33 5.24 -9.98
N CYS A 137 3.54 6.32 -9.94
CA CYS A 137 3.78 7.51 -10.75
C CYS A 137 4.77 8.46 -10.07
N ALA A 138 5.37 9.40 -10.81
CA ALA A 138 6.39 10.31 -10.30
C ALA A 138 5.97 11.03 -8.99
N ARG A 139 4.70 11.47 -8.91
CA ARG A 139 4.14 12.13 -7.72
C ARG A 139 4.02 11.23 -6.49
N CYS A 140 3.83 9.92 -6.66
CA CYS A 140 3.70 8.98 -5.55
C CYS A 140 5.03 8.34 -5.13
N SER A 141 6.09 8.60 -5.89
CA SER A 141 7.44 8.17 -5.56
C SER A 141 8.48 9.26 -5.81
N PRO A 142 8.32 10.46 -5.21
CA PRO A 142 9.23 11.59 -5.47
C PRO A 142 10.56 11.47 -4.71
N HIS A 143 10.65 10.58 -3.72
CA HIS A 143 11.77 10.50 -2.80
C HIS A 143 12.82 9.48 -3.20
N THR A 144 14.02 9.65 -2.64
CA THR A 144 15.12 8.69 -2.70
C THR A 144 15.60 8.37 -1.29
N ALA A 145 15.97 7.12 -1.04
CA ALA A 145 16.56 6.68 0.23
C ALA A 145 17.63 5.62 -0.04
N ALA A 146 18.69 5.59 0.79
CA ALA A 146 19.63 4.47 0.78
C ALA A 146 18.96 3.23 1.36
N LEU A 147 19.22 2.06 0.78
CA LEU A 147 18.68 0.77 1.26
C LEU A 147 19.83 -0.22 1.49
N PRO A 148 20.67 -0.02 2.53
CA PRO A 148 21.84 -0.88 2.80
C PRO A 148 21.45 -2.34 3.01
N HIS A 149 20.31 -2.59 3.67
CA HIS A 149 19.77 -3.95 3.90
C HIS A 149 19.46 -4.71 2.61
N TYR A 150 19.22 -4.01 1.50
CA TYR A 150 19.02 -4.62 0.18
C TYR A 150 20.29 -4.56 -0.70
N GLY A 151 21.45 -4.22 -0.13
CA GLY A 151 22.70 -4.07 -0.86
C GLY A 151 22.73 -2.83 -1.77
N GLN A 152 21.91 -1.81 -1.48
CA GLN A 152 21.87 -0.54 -2.22
C GLN A 152 22.33 0.62 -1.32
N PRO A 153 23.65 0.82 -1.17
CA PRO A 153 24.19 1.87 -0.29
C PRO A 153 23.98 3.29 -0.85
N ARG A 154 23.77 3.43 -2.17
CA ARG A 154 23.45 4.71 -2.80
C ARG A 154 21.94 4.99 -2.72
N PRO A 155 21.51 6.26 -2.63
CA PRO A 155 20.10 6.62 -2.65
C PRO A 155 19.41 6.13 -3.93
N VAL A 156 18.29 5.43 -3.75
CA VAL A 156 17.45 4.89 -4.82
C VAL A 156 16.01 5.32 -4.64
N ARG A 157 15.23 5.34 -5.73
CA ARG A 157 13.84 5.80 -5.71
C ARG A 157 12.97 4.95 -4.79
N VAL A 158 12.20 5.62 -3.93
CA VAL A 158 11.22 4.99 -3.04
C VAL A 158 9.86 5.69 -3.13
N CYS A 159 8.78 4.97 -2.85
CA CYS A 159 7.46 5.57 -2.74
C CYS A 159 7.35 6.39 -1.45
N THR A 160 6.39 7.31 -1.37
CA THR A 160 6.15 8.14 -0.18
C THR A 160 5.95 7.28 1.07
N HIS A 161 5.19 6.19 0.97
CA HIS A 161 4.97 5.28 2.08
C HIS A 161 6.28 4.65 2.58
N CYS A 162 7.12 4.11 1.70
CA CYS A 162 8.39 3.52 2.10
C CYS A 162 9.35 4.58 2.66
N HIS A 163 9.37 5.79 2.10
CA HIS A 163 10.21 6.88 2.60
C HIS A 163 9.87 7.27 4.05
N CYS A 164 8.59 7.28 4.43
CA CYS A 164 8.18 7.56 5.80
C CYS A 164 8.62 6.48 6.80
N HIS A 165 8.84 5.25 6.35
CA HIS A 165 9.22 4.12 7.20
C HIS A 165 10.71 3.74 7.08
N THR A 166 11.49 4.45 6.26
CA THR A 166 12.94 4.28 6.24
C THR A 166 13.55 4.98 7.45
N PRO A 167 14.30 4.29 8.32
CA PRO A 167 14.82 4.87 9.56
C PRO A 167 15.86 5.98 9.37
N PHE A 168 16.33 6.21 8.14
CA PHE A 168 17.29 7.26 7.80
C PHE A 168 16.94 7.90 6.45
N PRO A 169 15.96 8.82 6.39
CA PRO A 169 15.82 9.69 5.22
C PRO A 169 17.07 10.57 5.17
N CYS A 170 17.82 10.48 4.07
CA CYS A 170 19.01 11.32 3.83
C CYS A 170 18.63 12.80 3.74
#